data_AF-A0A9Q1L3Y0-F1
#
_entry.id   AF-A0A9Q1L3Y0-F1
#
_cell.length_a   1.000
_cell.length_b   1.000
_cell.length_c   1.000
_cell.angle_alpha   90.00
_cell.angle_beta   90.00
_cell.angle_gamma   90.00
#
_symmetry.space_group_name_H-M   'P 1'
#
loop_
_entity.id
_entity.type
_entity.pdbx_description
1 polymer ?
#
loop_
_entity_poly.entity_id
_entity_poly.type
_entity_poly.pdbx_seq_one_letter_code
_entity_poly.pdbx_strand_id
1 'polypeptide(L)'
;MYGETPLHMAAKNGCNEAAKVLLAHGALVEARANNGMTPLHLAVWHSLRAEEYSTVKTLLEYNADCSAEDNEGMTPLNHLSQGPGNEKLSELLHRYLEEQRKSIEACSETKAKMDELENELSKIVGLDELKLQLRKWAKGMLLDERRKALGLKIGARTPHMDFLGNPGTGNQVYITIYEENILVICYQNSTICSHTIKTKKKKTMVGRILGKLLHMVGILPTDKVTEVQRTDLVGEFVGHTGPKTRRKVARLLYENCCTELLVYYKELYPYNVK
;
A
#
# COMPACT_ATOMS: atom_id res chain seq x y z
N MET A 1 11.94 -21.07 1.30
CA MET A 1 11.09 -20.18 0.47
C MET A 1 11.78 -18.83 0.37
N TYR A 2 12.00 -18.31 -0.83
CA TYR A 2 12.83 -17.12 -1.12
C TYR A 2 12.20 -15.76 -0.76
N GLY A 3 11.14 -15.74 0.08
CA GLY A 3 10.43 -14.49 0.41
C GLY A 3 9.68 -13.87 -0.77
N GLU A 4 9.49 -14.61 -1.87
CA GLU A 4 8.82 -14.11 -3.08
C GLU A 4 7.30 -14.01 -2.85
N THR A 5 6.73 -12.84 -3.17
CA THR A 5 5.27 -12.62 -3.18
C THR A 5 4.64 -13.15 -4.47
N PRO A 6 3.29 -13.31 -4.55
CA PRO A 6 2.63 -13.63 -5.81
C PRO A 6 2.98 -12.68 -6.95
N LEU A 7 3.26 -11.40 -6.66
CA LEU A 7 3.69 -10.42 -7.65
C LEU A 7 5.11 -10.70 -8.17
N HIS A 8 6.03 -11.19 -7.33
CA HIS A 8 7.33 -11.67 -7.78
C HIS A 8 7.19 -12.84 -8.75
N MET A 9 6.29 -13.79 -8.45
CA MET A 9 6.04 -14.94 -9.32
C MET A 9 5.46 -14.52 -10.66
N ALA A 10 4.51 -13.59 -10.67
CA ALA A 10 3.96 -13.04 -11.91
C ALA A 10 5.05 -12.35 -12.73
N ALA A 11 5.90 -11.55 -12.09
CA ALA A 11 6.99 -10.82 -12.74
C ALA A 11 8.05 -11.75 -13.34
N LYS A 12 8.48 -12.76 -12.57
CA LYS A 12 9.49 -13.76 -12.97
C LYS A 12 9.08 -14.59 -14.18
N ASN A 13 7.78 -14.82 -14.35
CA ASN A 13 7.21 -15.59 -15.46
C ASN A 13 6.63 -14.70 -16.57
N GLY A 14 6.82 -13.37 -16.50
CA GLY A 14 6.28 -12.44 -17.49
C GLY A 14 4.75 -12.38 -17.59
N CYS A 15 4.02 -12.90 -16.59
CA CYS A 15 2.56 -12.97 -16.60
C CYS A 15 1.94 -11.60 -16.31
N ASN A 16 1.85 -10.75 -17.34
CA ASN A 16 1.37 -9.37 -17.22
C ASN A 16 -0.06 -9.28 -16.66
N GLU A 17 -0.95 -10.18 -17.08
CA GLU A 17 -2.36 -10.18 -16.68
C GLU A 17 -2.50 -10.53 -15.20
N ALA A 18 -1.72 -11.50 -14.72
CA ALA A 18 -1.64 -11.81 -13.29
C ALA A 18 -1.07 -10.61 -12.51
N ALA A 19 -0.03 -9.96 -13.03
CA ALA A 19 0.53 -8.76 -12.41
C ALA A 19 -0.51 -7.63 -12.32
N LYS A 20 -1.25 -7.33 -13.38
CA LYS A 20 -2.33 -6.32 -13.39
C LYS A 20 -3.38 -6.60 -12.32
N VAL A 21 -3.86 -7.84 -12.23
CA VAL A 21 -4.88 -8.21 -11.23
C VAL A 21 -4.33 -8.04 -9.82
N LEU A 22 -3.13 -8.54 -9.54
CA LEU A 22 -2.51 -8.40 -8.22
C LEU A 22 -2.31 -6.93 -7.84
N LEU A 23 -1.82 -6.11 -8.77
CA LEU A 23 -1.60 -4.68 -8.57
C LEU A 23 -2.89 -3.89 -8.38
N ALA A 24 -3.95 -4.25 -9.12
CA ALA A 24 -5.28 -3.67 -8.95
C ALA A 24 -5.84 -3.98 -7.55
N HIS A 25 -5.53 -5.15 -7.00
CA HIS A 25 -5.91 -5.58 -5.64
C HIS A 25 -4.88 -5.23 -4.54
N GLY A 26 -4.02 -4.24 -4.77
CA GLY A 26 -3.16 -3.68 -3.70
C GLY A 26 -1.91 -4.49 -3.40
N ALA A 27 -1.45 -5.36 -4.31
CA ALA A 27 -0.16 -6.00 -4.16
C ALA A 27 0.97 -4.96 -4.03
N LEU A 28 1.86 -5.17 -3.07
CA LEU A 28 3.02 -4.30 -2.83
C LEU A 28 4.00 -4.38 -4.01
N VAL A 29 4.04 -3.33 -4.84
CA VAL A 29 4.97 -3.18 -5.97
C VAL A 29 6.43 -3.23 -5.50
N GLU A 30 6.70 -2.66 -4.33
CA GLU A 30 8.03 -2.54 -3.72
C GLU A 30 8.35 -3.64 -2.70
N ALA A 31 7.65 -4.77 -2.77
CA ALA A 31 7.97 -5.92 -1.95
C ALA A 31 9.40 -6.40 -2.28
N ARG A 32 10.16 -6.79 -1.26
CA ARG A 32 11.52 -7.32 -1.42
C ARG A 32 11.55 -8.81 -1.10
N ALA A 33 12.11 -9.60 -2.02
CA ALA A 33 12.45 -11.00 -1.77
C ALA A 33 13.67 -11.10 -0.82
N ASN A 34 14.04 -12.32 -0.41
CA ASN A 34 15.14 -12.54 0.54
C ASN A 34 16.50 -12.02 0.04
N ASN A 35 16.69 -11.91 -1.27
CA ASN A 35 17.86 -11.34 -1.91
C ASN A 35 17.76 -9.82 -2.19
N GLY A 36 16.72 -9.16 -1.66
CA GLY A 36 16.49 -7.72 -1.84
C GLY A 36 15.84 -7.34 -3.17
N MET A 37 15.70 -8.28 -4.11
CA MET A 37 15.08 -8.01 -5.41
C MET A 37 13.61 -7.62 -5.27
N THR A 38 13.20 -6.65 -6.07
CA THR A 38 11.79 -6.26 -6.25
C THR A 38 11.16 -6.99 -7.44
N PRO A 39 9.82 -7.02 -7.58
CA PRO A 39 9.16 -7.51 -8.79
C PRO A 39 9.70 -6.89 -10.09
N LEU A 40 10.12 -5.62 -10.06
CA LEU A 40 10.70 -4.95 -11.23
C LEU A 40 12.03 -5.60 -11.66
N HIS A 41 12.89 -5.98 -10.71
CA HIS A 41 14.15 -6.68 -11.03
C HIS A 41 13.88 -8.00 -11.76
N LEU A 42 12.92 -8.79 -11.26
CA LEU A 42 12.57 -10.08 -11.87
C LEU A 42 11.91 -9.91 -13.24
N ALA A 43 11.06 -8.87 -13.41
CA ALA A 43 10.45 -8.55 -14.69
C ALA A 43 11.49 -8.14 -15.73
N VAL A 44 12.50 -7.36 -15.35
CA VAL A 44 13.63 -7.01 -16.23
C VAL A 44 14.37 -8.27 -16.65
N TRP A 45 14.70 -9.15 -15.70
CA TRP A 45 15.43 -10.38 -15.99
C TRP A 45 14.68 -11.33 -16.93
N HIS A 46 13.35 -11.40 -16.79
CA HIS A 46 12.49 -12.12 -17.73
C HIS A 46 12.49 -11.48 -19.12
N SER A 47 12.36 -10.14 -19.17
CA SER A 47 12.30 -9.39 -20.43
C SER A 47 13.55 -9.57 -21.29
N LEU A 48 14.72 -9.77 -20.67
CA LEU A 48 15.98 -10.07 -21.37
C LEU A 48 15.98 -11.42 -22.10
N ARG A 49 15.14 -12.37 -21.67
CA ARG A 49 15.09 -13.74 -22.23
C ARG A 49 13.96 -13.91 -23.24
N ALA A 50 12.87 -13.18 -23.06
CA ALA A 50 11.64 -13.31 -23.84
C ALA A 50 11.39 -12.16 -24.83
N GLU A 51 12.24 -11.12 -24.82
CA GLU A 51 12.07 -9.86 -25.58
C GLU A 51 10.72 -9.15 -25.32
N GLU A 52 10.03 -9.52 -24.22
CA GLU A 52 8.75 -8.96 -23.84
C GLU A 52 8.88 -8.15 -22.55
N TYR A 53 8.54 -6.86 -22.62
CA TYR A 53 8.60 -5.93 -21.48
C TYR A 53 7.22 -5.40 -21.06
N SER A 54 6.14 -6.10 -21.42
CA SER A 54 4.76 -5.73 -21.05
C SER A 54 4.58 -5.64 -19.53
N THR A 55 5.13 -6.61 -18.81
CA THR A 55 5.11 -6.66 -17.34
C THR A 55 5.93 -5.53 -16.72
N VAL A 56 7.08 -5.18 -17.30
CA VAL A 56 7.89 -4.04 -16.87
C VAL A 56 7.08 -2.74 -17.04
N LYS A 57 6.46 -2.54 -18.20
CA LYS A 57 5.60 -1.38 -18.45
C LYS A 57 4.47 -1.28 -17.43
N THR A 58 3.79 -2.39 -17.14
CA THR A 58 2.75 -2.42 -16.10
C THR A 58 3.31 -2.03 -14.73
N LEU A 59 4.41 -2.64 -14.27
CA LEU A 59 5.00 -2.29 -12.97
C LEU A 59 5.36 -0.80 -12.88
N LEU A 60 5.86 -0.21 -13.96
CA LEU A 60 6.18 1.21 -14.03
C LEU A 60 4.94 2.11 -14.09
N GLU A 61 3.87 1.69 -14.75
CA GLU A 61 2.55 2.34 -14.69
C GLU A 61 1.97 2.31 -13.25
N TYR A 62 2.43 1.39 -12.41
CA TYR A 62 2.18 1.32 -10.97
C TYR A 62 3.38 1.86 -10.15
N ASN A 63 4.12 2.84 -10.66
CA ASN A 63 5.20 3.56 -9.96
C ASN A 63 6.26 2.67 -9.28
N ALA A 64 6.63 1.56 -9.92
CA ALA A 64 7.78 0.79 -9.46
C ALA A 64 9.06 1.65 -9.41
N ASP A 65 9.80 1.56 -8.32
CA ASP A 65 11.01 2.34 -8.09
C ASP A 65 12.15 1.79 -8.97
N CYS A 66 12.57 2.58 -9.95
CA CYS A 66 13.66 2.23 -10.87
C CYS A 66 15.04 2.32 -10.21
N SER A 67 15.13 2.97 -9.03
CA SER A 67 16.37 3.18 -8.28
C SER A 67 16.53 2.20 -7.10
N ALA A 68 15.56 1.29 -6.89
CA ALA A 68 15.64 0.31 -5.83
C ALA A 68 16.83 -0.62 -6.04
N GLU A 69 17.69 -0.73 -5.03
CA GLU A 69 18.82 -1.67 -5.03
C GLU A 69 18.42 -2.99 -4.35
N ASP A 70 18.93 -4.09 -4.90
CA ASP A 70 18.94 -5.41 -4.27
C ASP A 70 20.10 -5.57 -3.26
N ASN A 71 20.28 -6.76 -2.69
CA ASN A 71 21.33 -7.00 -1.69
C ASN A 71 22.76 -6.94 -2.27
N GLU A 72 22.91 -6.93 -3.60
CA GLU A 72 24.18 -6.79 -4.30
C GLU A 72 24.44 -5.32 -4.69
N GLY A 73 23.55 -4.39 -4.35
CA GLY A 73 23.63 -2.98 -4.76
C GLY A 73 23.26 -2.75 -6.22
N MET A 74 22.59 -3.72 -6.86
CA MET A 74 22.22 -3.64 -8.27
C MET A 74 20.82 -3.07 -8.41
N THR A 75 20.65 -2.10 -9.29
CA THR A 75 19.34 -1.57 -9.68
C THR A 75 18.75 -2.40 -10.83
N PRO A 76 17.43 -2.31 -11.12
CA PRO A 76 16.84 -2.95 -12.28
C PRO A 76 17.53 -2.58 -13.59
N LEU A 77 18.04 -1.35 -13.70
CA LEU A 77 18.80 -0.89 -14.86
C LEU A 77 20.18 -1.57 -14.94
N ASN A 78 20.88 -1.73 -13.81
CA ASN A 78 22.18 -2.41 -13.77
C ASN A 78 22.08 -3.90 -14.13
N HIS A 79 20.92 -4.53 -13.91
CA HIS A 79 20.64 -5.91 -14.32
C HIS A 79 20.45 -6.07 -15.84
N LEU A 80 20.35 -4.99 -16.61
CA LEU A 80 20.41 -5.07 -18.07
C LEU A 80 21.84 -5.42 -18.50
N SER A 81 22.01 -6.54 -19.21
CA SER A 81 23.28 -6.85 -19.84
C SER A 81 23.60 -5.84 -20.95
N GLN A 82 24.87 -5.50 -21.14
CA GLN A 82 25.38 -4.68 -22.26
C GLN A 82 25.36 -5.49 -23.58
N GLY A 83 24.21 -6.03 -23.95
CA GLY A 83 24.00 -6.88 -25.13
C GLY A 83 23.04 -6.24 -26.14
N PRO A 84 23.20 -6.53 -27.44
CA PRO A 84 22.27 -6.07 -28.47
C PRO A 84 20.88 -6.67 -28.22
N GLY A 85 19.84 -5.82 -28.18
CA GLY A 85 18.45 -6.23 -27.91
C GLY A 85 17.78 -5.49 -26.74
N ASN A 86 18.58 -4.90 -25.84
CA ASN A 86 18.07 -4.31 -24.59
C ASN A 86 17.83 -2.79 -24.68
N GLU A 87 18.15 -2.17 -25.83
CA GLU A 87 18.11 -0.72 -26.03
C GLU A 87 16.73 -0.13 -25.74
N LYS A 88 15.66 -0.76 -26.24
CA LYS A 88 14.29 -0.32 -26.01
C LYS A 88 13.90 -0.37 -24.53
N LEU A 89 14.35 -1.40 -23.81
CA LEU A 89 14.06 -1.57 -22.39
C LEU A 89 14.85 -0.55 -21.54
N SER A 90 16.12 -0.32 -21.89
CA SER A 90 16.97 0.70 -21.29
C SER A 90 16.39 2.09 -21.48
N GLU A 91 16.00 2.45 -22.71
CA GLU A 91 15.36 3.73 -23.03
C GLU A 91 14.07 3.92 -22.22
N LEU A 92 13.25 2.87 -22.12
CA LEU A 92 12.01 2.90 -21.35
C LEU A 92 12.28 3.15 -19.86
N LEU A 93 13.22 2.44 -19.25
CA LEU A 93 13.57 2.63 -17.84
C LEU A 93 14.18 4.01 -17.58
N HIS A 94 15.07 4.48 -18.45
CA HIS A 94 15.65 5.84 -18.35
C HIS A 94 14.57 6.92 -18.43
N ARG A 95 13.65 6.81 -19.39
CA ARG A 95 12.53 7.75 -19.53
C ARG A 95 11.68 7.78 -18.26
N TYR A 96 11.34 6.63 -17.70
CA TYR A 96 10.55 6.57 -16.45
C TYR A 96 11.31 7.10 -15.24
N LEU A 97 12.62 6.89 -15.15
CA LEU A 97 13.46 7.43 -14.09
C LEU A 97 13.50 8.96 -14.15
N GLU A 98 13.59 9.53 -15.34
CA GLU A 98 13.55 10.98 -15.55
C GLU A 98 12.14 11.56 -15.27
N GLU A 99 11.07 10.85 -15.66
CA GLU A 99 9.69 11.20 -15.29
C GLU A 99 9.49 11.20 -13.77
N GLN A 100 9.98 10.17 -13.05
CA GLN A 100 9.91 10.09 -11.59
C GLN A 100 10.69 11.25 -10.93
N ARG A 101 11.90 11.54 -11.43
CA ARG A 101 12.71 12.65 -10.94
C ARG A 101 12.02 14.00 -11.14
N LYS A 102 11.47 14.28 -12.33
CA LYS A 102 10.70 15.51 -12.60
C LYS A 102 9.45 15.60 -11.72
N SER A 103 8.76 14.49 -11.48
CA SER A 103 7.60 14.45 -10.59
C SER A 103 7.96 14.76 -9.12
N ILE A 104 9.16 14.39 -8.67
CA ILE A 104 9.67 14.68 -7.32
C ILE A 104 10.19 16.13 -7.22
N GLU A 105 10.92 16.61 -8.23
CA GLU A 105 11.58 17.94 -8.21
C GLU A 105 10.61 19.11 -8.46
N ALA A 106 9.50 18.91 -9.18
CA ALA A 106 8.72 20.01 -9.74
C ALA A 106 7.55 20.55 -8.88
N CYS A 107 7.40 20.18 -7.60
CA CYS A 107 6.26 20.68 -6.81
C CYS A 107 6.58 20.88 -5.31
N SER A 108 6.53 22.13 -4.85
CA SER A 108 6.59 22.47 -3.42
C SER A 108 5.44 21.87 -2.62
N GLU A 109 4.30 21.62 -3.27
CA GLU A 109 3.08 21.11 -2.65
C GLU A 109 3.16 19.62 -2.29
N THR A 110 3.71 18.76 -3.17
CA THR A 110 3.93 17.34 -2.85
C THR A 110 4.97 17.18 -1.75
N LYS A 111 6.00 18.03 -1.75
CA LYS A 111 6.99 18.09 -0.67
C LYS A 111 6.34 18.50 0.65
N ALA A 112 5.49 19.53 0.66
CA ALA A 112 4.76 19.95 1.85
C ALA A 112 3.83 18.85 2.40
N LYS A 113 3.07 18.17 1.53
CA LYS A 113 2.21 17.02 1.94
C LYS A 113 3.05 15.87 2.54
N MET A 114 4.23 15.58 2.00
CA MET A 114 5.14 14.56 2.54
C MET A 114 5.77 14.98 3.88
N ASP A 115 6.17 16.24 4.02
CA ASP A 115 6.74 16.77 5.26
C ASP A 115 5.70 16.75 6.40
N GLU A 116 4.44 17.08 6.09
CA GLU A 116 3.33 16.96 7.03
C GLU A 116 3.10 15.51 7.48
N LEU A 117 3.14 14.56 6.54
CA LEU A 117 3.05 13.14 6.86
C LEU A 117 4.19 12.70 7.78
N GLU A 118 5.42 13.10 7.47
CA GLU A 118 6.60 12.73 8.26
C GLU A 118 6.49 13.29 9.69
N ASN A 119 5.98 14.52 9.84
CA ASN A 119 5.67 15.13 11.12
C ASN A 119 4.65 14.30 11.92
N GLU A 120 3.58 13.80 11.29
CA GLU A 120 2.60 12.93 11.96
C GLU A 120 3.21 11.57 12.32
N LEU A 121 3.97 10.94 11.41
CA LEU A 121 4.65 9.66 11.66
C LEU A 121 5.68 9.75 12.79
N SER A 122 6.32 10.92 12.96
CA SER A 122 7.29 11.17 14.04
C SER A 122 6.65 11.09 15.43
N LYS A 123 5.33 11.38 15.54
CA LYS A 123 4.58 11.31 16.80
C LYS A 123 4.38 9.88 17.31
N ILE A 124 4.52 8.88 16.44
CA ILE A 124 4.45 7.46 16.82
C ILE A 124 5.84 6.97 17.22
N VAL A 125 5.97 6.38 18.42
CA VAL A 125 7.23 5.71 18.82
C VAL A 125 7.17 4.21 18.50
N GLY A 126 8.14 3.75 17.68
CA GLY A 126 8.25 2.39 17.14
C GLY A 126 7.47 2.18 15.84
N LEU A 127 7.20 0.90 15.48
CA LEU A 127 6.47 0.49 14.25
C LEU A 127 7.20 0.87 12.94
N ASP A 128 8.53 0.76 12.92
CA ASP A 128 9.35 1.26 11.81
C ASP A 128 8.99 0.63 10.45
N GLU A 129 8.67 -0.66 10.43
CA GLU A 129 8.22 -1.35 9.22
C GLU A 129 6.89 -0.79 8.69
N LEU A 130 5.91 -0.57 9.57
CA LEU A 130 4.62 0.02 9.18
C LEU A 130 4.82 1.45 8.67
N LYS A 131 5.65 2.25 9.36
CA LYS A 131 5.97 3.61 8.91
C LYS A 131 6.64 3.60 7.54
N LEU A 132 7.55 2.67 7.29
CA LEU A 132 8.18 2.51 5.98
C LEU A 132 7.15 2.18 4.90
N GLN A 133 6.23 1.25 5.16
CA GLN A 133 5.15 0.92 4.23
C GLN A 133 4.22 2.12 4.00
N LEU A 134 3.86 2.88 5.03
CA LEU A 134 3.04 4.10 4.91
C LEU A 134 3.72 5.16 4.07
N ARG A 135 5.03 5.39 4.28
CA ARG A 135 5.81 6.34 3.46
C ARG A 135 5.85 5.92 2.00
N LYS A 136 6.13 4.64 1.73
CA LYS A 136 6.14 4.09 0.36
C LYS A 136 4.78 4.26 -0.31
N TRP A 137 3.70 3.97 0.42
CA TRP A 137 2.35 4.10 -0.09
C TRP A 137 1.98 5.56 -0.38
N ALA A 138 2.18 6.47 0.57
CA ALA A 138 1.90 7.90 0.40
C ALA A 138 2.71 8.50 -0.77
N LYS A 139 4.00 8.18 -0.85
CA LYS A 139 4.86 8.57 -1.97
C LYS A 139 4.27 8.07 -3.29
N GLY A 140 3.84 6.81 -3.35
CA GLY A 140 3.20 6.22 -4.53
C GLY A 140 1.96 6.98 -4.97
N MET A 141 1.07 7.34 -4.03
CA MET A 141 -0.18 8.03 -4.33
C MET A 141 0.03 9.48 -4.76
N LEU A 142 0.95 10.21 -4.12
CA LEU A 142 1.28 11.59 -4.52
C LEU A 142 1.93 11.64 -5.90
N LEU A 143 2.78 10.65 -6.21
CA LEU A 143 3.32 10.47 -7.55
C LEU A 143 2.21 10.12 -8.56
N ASP A 144 1.21 9.31 -8.18
CA ASP A 144 0.07 9.02 -9.05
C ASP A 144 -0.76 10.29 -9.34
N GLU A 145 -1.06 11.09 -8.31
CA GLU A 145 -1.76 12.36 -8.46
C GLU A 145 -1.01 13.29 -9.44
N ARG A 146 0.32 13.35 -9.33
CA ARG A 146 1.14 14.19 -10.20
C ARG A 146 1.27 13.66 -11.62
N ARG A 147 1.46 12.35 -11.79
CA ARG A 147 1.49 11.71 -13.11
C ARG A 147 0.18 11.96 -13.85
N LYS A 148 -0.97 11.95 -13.15
CA LYS A 148 -2.30 12.30 -13.70
C LYS A 148 -2.34 13.75 -14.18
N ALA A 149 -1.85 14.68 -13.36
CA ALA A 149 -1.78 16.10 -13.73
C ALA A 149 -0.88 16.36 -14.95
N LEU A 150 0.13 15.53 -15.16
CA LEU A 150 1.03 15.57 -16.34
C LEU A 150 0.50 14.78 -17.54
N GLY A 151 -0.70 14.18 -17.47
CA GLY A 151 -1.27 13.37 -18.54
C GLY A 151 -0.57 12.02 -18.76
N LEU A 152 0.25 11.58 -17.81
CA LEU A 152 0.94 10.28 -17.88
C LEU A 152 -0.03 9.14 -17.52
N LYS A 153 0.15 7.99 -18.17
CA LYS A 153 -0.65 6.80 -17.90
C LYS A 153 -0.32 6.23 -16.52
N ILE A 154 -1.38 5.86 -15.78
CA ILE A 154 -1.30 5.28 -14.42
C ILE A 154 -2.15 4.03 -14.37
N GLY A 155 -1.63 3.00 -13.70
CA GLY A 155 -2.38 1.79 -13.37
C GLY A 155 -3.58 2.10 -12.47
N ALA A 156 -4.72 1.47 -12.74
CA ALA A 156 -5.87 1.55 -11.85
C ALA A 156 -5.55 0.81 -10.55
N ARG A 157 -5.45 1.55 -9.45
CA ARG A 157 -5.28 1.00 -8.10
C ARG A 157 -6.60 1.10 -7.37
N THR A 158 -7.05 -0.01 -6.77
CA THR A 158 -8.06 0.12 -5.74
C THR A 158 -7.41 0.70 -4.48
N PRO A 159 -8.10 1.57 -3.74
CA PRO A 159 -7.58 2.15 -2.51
C PRO A 159 -7.54 1.14 -1.33
N HIS A 160 -7.86 -0.14 -1.56
CA HIS A 160 -7.70 -1.21 -0.58
C HIS A 160 -6.21 -1.59 -0.40
N MET A 161 -5.73 -1.69 0.84
CA MET A 161 -4.33 -1.94 1.16
C MET A 161 -4.17 -2.75 2.44
N ASP A 162 -3.36 -3.80 2.42
CA ASP A 162 -3.04 -4.57 3.63
C ASP A 162 -1.61 -4.23 4.10
N PHE A 163 -1.49 -3.65 5.30
CA PHE A 163 -0.19 -3.39 5.93
C PHE A 163 0.20 -4.58 6.80
N LEU A 164 1.21 -5.32 6.35
CA LEU A 164 1.72 -6.49 7.06
C LEU A 164 2.66 -6.03 8.18
N GLY A 165 2.29 -6.32 9.43
CA GLY A 165 3.22 -6.25 10.55
C GLY A 165 4.08 -7.52 10.63
N ASN A 166 5.27 -7.39 11.22
CA ASN A 166 6.25 -8.46 11.34
C ASN A 166 5.61 -9.73 11.95
N PRO A 167 5.80 -10.93 11.34
CA PRO A 167 5.10 -12.17 11.70
C PRO A 167 5.19 -12.57 13.18
N GLY A 168 6.26 -12.14 13.88
CA GLY A 168 6.50 -12.48 15.29
C GLY A 168 5.83 -11.56 16.33
N THR A 169 5.24 -10.43 15.92
CA THR A 169 4.61 -9.46 16.87
C THR A 169 3.10 -9.42 16.82
N GLY A 170 2.49 -10.13 15.86
CA GLY A 170 1.04 -10.31 15.85
C GLY A 170 0.20 -9.07 15.58
N ASN A 171 0.77 -7.99 15.03
CA ASN A 171 0.08 -6.73 14.78
C ASN A 171 -0.09 -6.49 13.27
N GLN A 172 -1.09 -7.10 12.64
CA GLN A 172 -1.43 -6.81 11.24
C GLN A 172 -2.46 -5.67 11.18
N VAL A 173 -2.26 -4.72 10.28
CA VAL A 173 -3.17 -3.57 10.05
C VAL A 173 -3.74 -3.70 8.65
N TYR A 174 -5.00 -4.09 8.56
CA TYR A 174 -5.73 -4.19 7.30
C TYR A 174 -6.42 -2.86 7.04
N ILE A 175 -6.36 -2.36 5.81
CA ILE A 175 -7.01 -1.11 5.43
C ILE A 175 -7.86 -1.35 4.19
N THR A 176 -9.18 -1.23 4.35
CA THR A 176 -10.12 -1.45 3.25
C THR A 176 -10.84 -0.15 2.95
N ILE A 177 -10.61 0.46 1.79
CA ILE A 177 -11.33 1.66 1.33
C ILE A 177 -12.54 1.25 0.48
N TYR A 178 -13.75 1.26 1.05
CA TYR A 178 -14.98 0.90 0.34
C TYR A 178 -15.38 1.96 -0.71
N GLU A 179 -16.23 1.54 -1.66
CA GLU A 179 -16.69 2.26 -2.87
C GLU A 179 -17.23 3.69 -2.64
N GLU A 180 -17.54 4.09 -1.40
CA GLU A 180 -18.02 5.44 -1.04
C GLU A 180 -16.98 6.28 -0.25
N ASN A 181 -15.67 6.05 -0.48
CA ASN A 181 -14.58 6.73 0.25
C ASN A 181 -14.61 6.47 1.76
N ILE A 182 -14.95 5.25 2.16
CA ILE A 182 -14.95 4.85 3.57
C ILE A 182 -13.74 3.99 3.85
N LEU A 183 -12.80 4.49 4.64
CA LEU A 183 -11.72 3.67 5.17
C LEU A 183 -12.27 2.78 6.29
N VAL A 184 -11.96 1.49 6.25
CA VAL A 184 -12.09 0.58 7.40
C VAL A 184 -10.71 0.06 7.73
N ILE A 185 -10.17 0.49 8.86
CA ILE A 185 -8.91 -0.07 9.38
C ILE A 185 -9.25 -1.21 10.31
N CYS A 186 -8.68 -2.40 10.14
CA CYS A 186 -8.81 -3.52 11.08
C CYS A 186 -7.44 -3.90 11.65
N TYR A 187 -7.36 -4.02 12.98
CA TYR A 187 -6.15 -4.53 13.64
C TYR A 187 -6.35 -5.99 14.05
N GLN A 188 -5.53 -6.94 13.59
CA GLN A 188 -5.43 -8.27 14.20
C GLN A 188 -4.36 -8.28 15.30
N ASN A 189 -4.68 -8.90 16.44
CA ASN A 189 -3.74 -9.25 17.50
C ASN A 189 -3.54 -10.77 17.52
N SER A 190 -2.31 -11.28 17.52
CA SER A 190 -2.03 -12.71 17.69
C SER A 190 -1.51 -13.10 19.08
N THR A 191 -1.41 -12.18 20.05
CA THR A 191 -0.95 -12.53 21.41
C THR A 191 -1.68 -11.77 22.53
N ILE A 192 -2.00 -12.54 23.57
CA ILE A 192 -2.52 -12.11 24.88
C ILE A 192 -1.36 -11.41 25.61
N CYS A 193 -1.32 -10.09 25.60
CA CYS A 193 -0.39 -9.34 26.45
C CYS A 193 -1.16 -8.28 27.23
N SER A 194 -0.97 -8.30 28.54
CA SER A 194 -1.55 -7.46 29.60
C SER A 194 -1.23 -5.95 29.49
N HIS A 195 -0.81 -5.46 28.33
CA HIS A 195 -0.45 -4.07 28.02
C HIS A 195 -1.52 -3.33 27.15
N THR A 196 -2.76 -3.82 27.18
CA THR A 196 -3.88 -3.49 26.25
C THR A 196 -4.17 -2.00 26.08
N ILE A 197 -3.98 -1.18 27.11
CA ILE A 197 -4.27 0.27 27.06
C ILE A 197 -3.24 1.04 26.22
N LYS A 198 -1.94 0.72 26.35
CA LYS A 198 -0.88 1.38 25.58
C LYS A 198 -0.92 0.99 24.10
N THR A 199 -1.29 -0.25 23.79
CA THR A 199 -1.43 -0.74 22.42
C THR A 199 -2.69 -0.17 21.74
N LYS A 200 -3.80 -0.02 22.46
CA LYS A 200 -5.03 0.60 21.93
C LYS A 200 -4.81 2.05 21.50
N LYS A 201 -4.12 2.87 22.32
CA LYS A 201 -3.75 4.26 21.96
C LYS A 201 -2.85 4.36 20.73
N LYS A 202 -1.89 3.44 20.57
CA LYS A 202 -1.00 3.43 19.39
C LYS A 202 -1.76 3.09 18.10
N LYS A 203 -2.71 2.17 18.16
CA LYS A 203 -3.51 1.74 17.00
C LYS A 203 -4.51 2.81 16.56
N THR A 204 -5.24 3.44 17.47
CA THR A 204 -6.12 4.56 17.10
C THR A 204 -5.36 5.76 16.53
N MET A 205 -4.13 5.99 16.97
CA MET A 205 -3.24 7.00 16.41
C MET A 205 -2.83 6.69 14.97
N VAL A 206 -2.47 5.43 14.67
CA VAL A 206 -2.21 4.98 13.28
C VAL A 206 -3.42 5.26 12.40
N GLY A 207 -4.63 4.94 12.86
CA GLY A 207 -5.83 5.19 12.08
C GLY A 207 -6.14 6.66 11.81
N ARG A 208 -5.89 7.53 12.79
CA ARG A 208 -6.01 8.99 12.62
C ARG A 208 -5.00 9.55 11.61
N ILE A 209 -3.75 9.08 11.66
CA ILE A 209 -2.71 9.51 10.70
C ILE A 209 -3.08 9.08 9.28
N LEU A 210 -3.56 7.85 9.12
CA LEU A 210 -4.03 7.33 7.83
C LEU A 210 -5.22 8.13 7.29
N GLY A 211 -6.18 8.48 8.14
CA GLY A 211 -7.30 9.35 7.76
C GLY A 211 -6.86 10.70 7.23
N LYS A 212 -5.95 11.37 7.95
CA LYS A 212 -5.37 12.64 7.53
C LYS A 212 -4.62 12.52 6.20
N LEU A 213 -3.74 11.54 6.06
CA LEU A 213 -2.97 11.29 4.84
C LEU A 213 -3.91 11.13 3.65
N LEU A 214 -4.92 10.28 3.78
CA LEU A 214 -5.87 10.02 2.71
C LEU A 214 -6.74 11.24 2.37
N HIS A 215 -7.04 12.08 3.35
CA HIS A 215 -7.69 13.37 3.12
C HIS A 215 -6.78 14.35 2.37
N MET A 216 -5.52 14.48 2.78
CA MET A 216 -4.50 15.32 2.11
C MET A 216 -4.26 14.93 0.65
N VAL A 217 -4.35 13.63 0.33
CA VAL A 217 -4.22 13.10 -1.05
C VAL A 217 -5.56 13.16 -1.82
N GLY A 218 -6.62 13.69 -1.20
CA GLY A 218 -7.92 13.87 -1.85
C GLY A 218 -8.72 12.59 -2.08
N ILE A 219 -8.30 11.46 -1.50
CA ILE A 219 -9.08 10.21 -1.54
C ILE A 219 -10.26 10.31 -0.60
N LEU A 220 -10.04 10.88 0.59
CA LEU A 220 -11.09 11.10 1.55
C LEU A 220 -11.54 12.55 1.57
N PRO A 221 -12.85 12.79 1.67
CA PRO A 221 -13.39 14.13 1.79
C PRO A 221 -13.15 14.76 3.17
N THR A 222 -12.78 13.98 4.18
CA THR A 222 -12.54 14.45 5.56
C THR A 222 -11.50 13.57 6.27
N ASP A 223 -10.75 14.16 7.20
CA ASP A 223 -9.80 13.48 8.08
C ASP A 223 -10.43 12.97 9.40
N LYS A 224 -11.71 13.25 9.65
CA LYS A 224 -12.44 12.81 10.84
C LYS A 224 -12.53 11.29 10.92
N VAL A 225 -12.22 10.78 12.12
CA VAL A 225 -12.13 9.36 12.41
C VAL A 225 -13.07 8.96 13.52
N THR A 226 -13.95 8.00 13.22
CA THR A 226 -14.87 7.42 14.20
C THR A 226 -14.41 6.00 14.57
N GLU A 227 -14.15 5.80 15.87
CA GLU A 227 -13.78 4.48 16.42
C GLU A 227 -15.05 3.65 16.66
N VAL A 228 -15.08 2.42 16.13
CA VAL A 228 -16.20 1.49 16.31
C VAL A 228 -15.73 0.18 16.94
N GLN A 229 -16.61 -0.47 17.70
CA GLN A 229 -16.33 -1.75 18.33
C GLN A 229 -16.62 -2.93 17.40
N ARG A 230 -16.08 -4.12 17.76
CA ARG A 230 -16.38 -5.36 17.03
C ARG A 230 -17.88 -5.63 16.92
N THR A 231 -18.58 -5.43 18.03
CA THR A 231 -20.03 -5.61 18.16
C THR A 231 -20.84 -4.65 17.28
N ASP A 232 -20.26 -3.53 16.84
CA ASP A 232 -20.91 -2.61 15.93
C ASP A 232 -20.93 -3.12 14.48
N LEU A 233 -19.87 -3.82 14.04
CA LEU A 233 -19.73 -4.24 12.63
C LEU A 233 -20.04 -5.73 12.41
N VAL A 234 -19.64 -6.60 13.34
CA VAL A 234 -19.74 -8.05 13.14
C VAL A 234 -21.11 -8.57 13.56
N GLY A 235 -21.77 -9.30 12.66
CA GLY A 235 -23.02 -9.98 12.94
C GLY A 235 -22.78 -11.21 13.82
N GLU A 236 -23.74 -11.53 14.69
CA GLU A 236 -23.68 -12.73 15.54
C GLU A 236 -23.82 -14.03 14.72
N PHE A 237 -24.48 -13.94 13.56
CA PHE A 237 -24.74 -15.07 12.67
C PHE A 237 -24.11 -14.86 11.29
N VAL A 238 -23.82 -15.97 10.61
CA VAL A 238 -23.29 -15.97 9.25
C VAL A 238 -24.22 -15.18 8.31
N GLY A 239 -23.64 -14.34 7.46
CA GLY A 239 -24.40 -13.49 6.54
C GLY A 239 -24.87 -12.15 7.12
N HIS A 240 -24.85 -11.95 8.45
CA HIS A 240 -25.32 -10.71 9.06
C HIS A 240 -24.26 -9.59 9.10
N THR A 241 -22.97 -9.91 8.97
CA THR A 241 -21.88 -8.91 9.03
C THR A 241 -21.99 -7.85 7.94
N GLY A 242 -22.17 -8.24 6.68
CA GLY A 242 -22.27 -7.28 5.57
C GLY A 242 -23.40 -6.24 5.76
N PRO A 243 -24.66 -6.67 5.98
CA PRO A 243 -25.76 -5.76 6.28
C PRO A 243 -25.55 -4.90 7.53
N LYS A 244 -24.97 -5.46 8.60
CA LYS A 244 -24.74 -4.74 9.86
C LYS A 244 -23.68 -3.65 9.70
N THR A 245 -22.55 -3.96 9.06
CA THR A 245 -21.52 -2.97 8.70
C THR A 245 -22.12 -1.84 7.88
N ARG A 246 -22.87 -2.16 6.81
CA ARG A 246 -23.52 -1.13 5.96
C ARG A 246 -24.49 -0.22 6.72
N ARG A 247 -25.28 -0.78 7.65
CA ARG A 247 -26.18 0.03 8.49
C ARG A 247 -25.42 0.95 9.45
N LYS A 248 -24.35 0.45 10.08
CA LYS A 248 -23.52 1.26 10.98
C LYS A 248 -22.86 2.40 10.21
N VAL A 249 -22.32 2.11 9.03
CA VAL A 249 -21.78 3.11 8.09
C VAL A 249 -22.84 4.17 7.76
N ALA A 250 -24.01 3.76 7.25
CA ALA A 250 -25.06 4.68 6.84
C ALA A 250 -25.55 5.58 8.00
N ARG A 251 -25.65 5.03 9.21
CA ARG A 251 -25.98 5.81 10.41
C ARG A 251 -24.93 6.88 10.71
N LEU A 252 -23.65 6.53 10.68
CA LEU A 252 -22.57 7.47 10.95
C LEU A 252 -22.49 8.58 9.89
N LEU A 253 -22.70 8.23 8.61
CA LEU A 253 -22.80 9.20 7.51
C LEU A 253 -23.94 10.20 7.73
N TYR A 254 -25.08 9.73 8.25
CA TYR A 254 -26.25 10.56 8.53
C TYR A 254 -26.07 11.44 9.78
N GLU A 255 -25.52 10.89 10.87
CA GLU A 255 -25.38 11.59 12.15
C GLU A 255 -24.32 12.69 12.10
N ASN A 256 -23.26 12.53 11.29
CA ASN A 256 -22.15 13.46 11.26
C ASN A 256 -22.13 14.39 10.03
N CYS A 257 -23.14 14.33 9.15
CA CYS A 257 -23.25 15.13 7.92
C CYS A 257 -21.99 15.12 7.03
N CYS A 258 -21.12 14.12 7.17
CA CYS A 258 -19.88 13.99 6.42
C CYS A 258 -19.56 12.51 6.16
N THR A 259 -18.97 12.25 5.00
CA THR A 259 -18.38 10.99 4.54
C THR A 259 -17.16 10.60 5.39
N GLU A 260 -17.37 9.92 6.52
CA GLU A 260 -16.35 9.69 7.57
C GLU A 260 -15.54 8.38 7.45
N LEU A 261 -14.33 8.44 8.01
CA LEU A 261 -13.39 7.33 8.20
C LEU A 261 -13.86 6.38 9.32
N LEU A 262 -13.98 5.08 9.05
CA LEU A 262 -14.22 4.06 10.08
C LEU A 262 -12.91 3.40 10.53
N VAL A 263 -12.65 3.44 11.84
CA VAL A 263 -11.55 2.67 12.45
C VAL A 263 -12.13 1.55 13.28
N TYR A 264 -11.85 0.32 12.86
CA TYR A 264 -12.31 -0.91 13.47
C TYR A 264 -11.17 -1.66 14.18
N TYR A 265 -11.52 -2.39 15.23
CA TYR A 265 -10.57 -3.17 16.02
C TYR A 265 -10.99 -4.64 16.01
N LYS A 266 -10.12 -5.55 15.54
CA LYS A 266 -10.32 -7.00 15.65
C LYS A 266 -9.56 -7.52 16.87
N GLU A 267 -10.16 -7.46 18.05
CA GLU A 267 -9.72 -8.30 19.17
C GLU A 267 -10.06 -9.75 18.84
N LEU A 268 -9.05 -10.53 18.45
CA LEU A 268 -9.07 -11.98 18.56
C LEU A 268 -8.70 -12.32 20.00
N TYR A 269 -9.71 -12.42 20.86
CA TYR A 269 -9.55 -13.28 22.04
C TYR A 269 -9.51 -14.74 21.55
N PRO A 270 -8.72 -15.61 22.18
CA PRO A 270 -8.63 -17.01 21.80
C PRO A 270 -10.03 -17.61 21.80
N TYR A 271 -10.35 -18.36 20.75
CA TYR A 271 -11.51 -19.25 20.76
C TYR A 271 -11.36 -20.16 21.98
N ASN A 272 -12.09 -19.88 23.05
CA ASN A 272 -12.48 -20.93 23.98
C ASN A 272 -13.57 -21.72 23.25
N VAL A 273 -13.12 -22.69 22.47
CA VAL A 273 -13.95 -23.84 22.11
C VAL A 273 -14.29 -24.50 23.45
N LYS A 274 -15.56 -24.41 23.85
CA LYS A 274 -16.13 -25.35 24.81
C LYS A 274 -16.72 -26.50 24.02
#